data_AF-A0A538M5J1-F1
#
_entry.id   AF-A0A538M5J1-F1
#
_cell.length_a   1.000
_cell.length_b   1.000
_cell.length_c   1.000
_cell.angle_alpha   90.00
_cell.angle_beta   90.00
_cell.angle_gamma   90.00
#
_symmetry.space_group_name_H-M   'P 1'
#
loop_
_entity.id
_entity.type
_entity.pdbx_description
1 polymer ?
#
loop_
_entity_poly.entity_id
_entity_poly.type
_entity_poly.pdbx_seq_one_letter_code
_entity_poly.pdbx_strand_id
1 'polypeptide(L)'
;MNVVASPDVEPFVRDHGGRLFVWTDARRCCGGGMTYLLTSAVPKKDRSFARIDTVGFELWFDAGRSPPPQELHLEIKGRRRAHVAAYWDGCVFVT
;
A
#
# COMPACT_ATOMS: atom_id res chain seq x y z
N MET A 1 -9.59 4.19 -8.58
CA MET A 1 -9.11 3.77 -7.25
C MET A 1 -9.23 4.94 -6.31
N ASN A 2 -10.09 4.82 -5.30
CA ASN A 2 -10.23 5.75 -4.18
C ASN A 2 -9.21 5.39 -3.08
N VAL A 3 -8.67 6.37 -2.37
CA VAL A 3 -7.73 6.13 -1.27
C VAL A 3 -8.41 6.49 0.04
N VAL A 4 -8.57 5.49 0.91
CA VAL A 4 -9.19 5.64 2.22
C VAL A 4 -8.10 5.49 3.28
N ALA A 5 -7.60 6.61 3.80
CA ALA A 5 -6.54 6.61 4.80
C ALA A 5 -7.08 6.97 6.19
N SER A 6 -6.68 6.24 7.21
CA SER A 6 -6.93 6.66 8.60
C SER A 6 -6.24 8.00 8.88
N PRO A 7 -6.80 8.88 9.75
CA PRO A 7 -6.26 10.22 10.00
C PRO A 7 -4.78 10.26 10.38
N ASP A 8 -4.28 9.20 11.02
CA ASP A 8 -2.88 9.11 11.48
C ASP A 8 -1.87 8.79 10.36
N VAL A 9 -2.34 8.42 9.16
CA VAL A 9 -1.45 8.02 8.05
C VAL A 9 -0.73 9.23 7.44
N GLU A 10 -1.43 10.34 7.21
CA GLU A 10 -0.80 11.55 6.67
C GLU A 10 0.38 12.03 7.54
N PRO A 11 0.21 12.32 8.84
CA PRO A 11 1.31 12.81 9.66
C PRO A 11 2.45 11.80 9.73
N PHE A 12 2.14 10.50 9.84
CA PHE A 12 3.16 9.45 9.87
C PHE A 12 3.99 9.39 8.58
N VAL A 13 3.35 9.49 7.40
CA VAL A 13 4.07 9.48 6.11
C VAL A 13 4.89 10.75 5.96
N ARG A 14 4.39 11.90 6.39
CA ARG A 14 5.12 13.19 6.36
C ARG A 14 6.37 13.13 7.22
N ASP A 15 6.28 12.59 8.42
CA ASP A 15 7.43 12.37 9.33
C ASP A 15 8.46 11.38 8.76
N HIS A 16 8.08 10.61 7.73
CA HIS A 16 8.94 9.63 7.07
C HIS A 16 9.31 10.03 5.63
N GLY A 17 9.25 11.33 5.32
CA GLY A 17 9.72 11.90 4.04
C GLY A 17 8.62 12.17 3.02
N GLY A 18 7.35 12.08 3.42
CA GLY A 18 6.19 12.55 2.65
C GLY A 18 5.79 11.64 1.48
N ARG A 19 6.41 10.47 1.34
CA ARG A 19 6.15 9.53 0.23
C ARG A 19 5.84 8.14 0.75
N LEU A 20 4.84 7.52 0.17
CA LEU A 20 4.44 6.15 0.43
C LEU A 20 4.38 5.36 -0.88
N PHE A 21 5.11 4.26 -0.95
CA PHE A 21 5.09 3.31 -2.05
C PHE A 21 4.31 2.08 -1.62
N VAL A 22 3.34 1.67 -2.43
CA VAL A 22 2.48 0.51 -2.20
C VAL A 22 2.50 -0.39 -3.42
N TRP A 23 2.71 -1.69 -3.25
CA TRP A 23 2.72 -2.62 -4.38
C TRP A 23 2.18 -4.00 -4.04
N THR A 24 1.69 -4.70 -5.06
CA THR A 24 1.27 -6.09 -4.95
C THR A 24 2.45 -7.05 -4.91
N ASP A 25 2.41 -7.99 -3.97
CA ASP A 25 3.35 -9.08 -3.79
C ASP A 25 2.61 -10.41 -3.90
N ALA A 26 2.53 -10.93 -5.13
CA ALA A 26 1.94 -12.23 -5.40
C ALA A 26 2.87 -13.34 -4.90
N ARG A 27 2.39 -14.12 -3.93
CA ARG A 27 3.07 -15.28 -3.38
C ARG A 27 2.29 -16.53 -3.75
N ARG A 28 2.98 -17.52 -4.30
CA ARG A 28 2.42 -18.86 -4.50
C ARG A 28 2.86 -19.76 -3.35
N CYS A 29 1.91 -20.41 -2.71
CA CYS A 29 2.15 -21.46 -1.72
C CYS A 29 1.32 -22.71 -2.07
N CYS A 30 1.54 -23.81 -1.37
CA CYS A 30 0.94 -25.13 -1.63
C CYS A 30 -0.61 -25.16 -1.66
N GLY A 31 -1.28 -24.10 -1.20
CA GLY A 31 -2.75 -23.94 -1.22
C GLY A 31 -3.29 -22.94 -2.25
N GLY A 32 -2.46 -22.35 -3.12
CA GLY A 32 -2.89 -21.37 -4.13
C GLY A 32 -2.01 -20.12 -4.21
N GLY A 33 -2.43 -19.19 -5.08
CA GLY A 33 -1.84 -17.84 -5.16
C GLY A 33 -2.51 -16.89 -4.16
N MET A 34 -1.70 -16.15 -3.42
CA MET A 34 -2.16 -15.07 -2.54
C MET A 34 -1.42 -13.79 -2.90
N THR A 35 -2.14 -12.71 -3.16
CA THR A 35 -1.54 -11.41 -3.43
C THR A 35 -1.71 -10.51 -2.21
N TYR A 36 -0.59 -10.08 -1.65
CA TYR A 36 -0.54 -9.14 -0.53
C TYR A 36 -0.22 -7.74 -1.02
N LEU A 37 -0.54 -6.72 -0.21
CA LEU A 37 -0.04 -5.36 -0.39
C LEU A 37 1.12 -5.11 0.59
N LEU A 38 2.24 -4.62 0.04
CA LEU A 38 3.39 -4.18 0.83
C LEU A 38 3.55 -2.67 0.71
N THR A 39 4.11 -2.06 1.75
CA THR A 39 4.32 -0.62 1.84
C THR A 39 5.77 -0.29 2.18
N SER A 40 6.24 0.89 1.75
CA SER A 40 7.57 1.41 2.08
C SER A 40 7.65 2.91 1.85
N ALA A 41 8.52 3.61 2.59
CA ALA A 41 8.85 5.02 2.33
C ALA A 41 9.84 5.20 1.15
N VAL A 42 10.50 4.10 0.74
CA VAL A 42 11.43 4.08 -0.40
C VAL A 42 10.91 3.14 -1.50
N PRO A 43 11.11 3.50 -2.78
CA PRO A 43 10.65 2.66 -3.88
C PRO A 43 11.39 1.35 -3.93
N LYS A 44 10.67 0.26 -4.20
CA LYS A 44 11.29 -1.03 -4.52
C LYS A 44 11.86 -0.96 -5.93
N LYS A 45 13.11 -1.43 -6.10
CA LYS A 45 13.72 -1.59 -7.43
C LYS A 45 12.91 -2.59 -8.26
N ASP A 46 12.92 -2.44 -9.58
CA ASP A 46 12.23 -3.31 -10.54
C ASP A 46 10.68 -3.26 -10.48
N ARG A 47 10.13 -2.14 -10.01
CA ARG A 47 8.68 -1.89 -9.95
C ARG A 47 8.33 -0.61 -10.70
N SER A 48 7.15 -0.59 -11.30
CA SER A 48 6.66 0.55 -12.08
C SER A 48 5.51 1.20 -11.32
N PHE A 49 5.84 2.24 -10.56
CA PHE A 49 4.85 2.92 -9.76
C PHE A 49 4.13 4.01 -10.55
N ALA A 50 2.80 4.04 -10.45
CA ALA A 50 1.99 5.16 -10.87
C ALA A 50 1.74 6.09 -9.67
N ARG A 51 1.87 7.40 -9.88
CA ARG A 51 1.50 8.39 -8.86
C ARG A 51 -0.01 8.44 -8.72
N ILE A 52 -0.48 8.42 -7.48
CA ILE A 52 -1.88 8.56 -7.11
C ILE A 52 -2.03 9.87 -6.35
N ASP A 53 -3.00 10.68 -6.75
CA ASP A 53 -3.27 11.95 -6.09
C ASP A 53 -3.89 11.68 -4.71
N THR A 54 -3.18 12.07 -3.67
CA THR A 54 -3.62 12.00 -2.27
C THR A 54 -3.44 13.37 -1.63
N VAL A 55 -4.30 13.69 -0.66
CA VAL A 55 -4.18 14.93 0.11
C VAL A 55 -3.14 14.72 1.22
N GLY A 56 -2.16 15.61 1.32
CA GLY A 56 -1.22 15.68 2.44
C GLY A 56 0.06 14.84 2.33
N PHE A 57 0.11 13.83 1.46
CA PHE A 57 1.33 13.07 1.16
C PHE A 57 1.31 12.55 -0.29
N GLU A 58 2.44 12.05 -0.79
CA GLU A 58 2.52 11.42 -2.10
C GLU A 58 2.35 9.90 -2.01
N LEU A 59 1.37 9.36 -2.74
CA LEU A 59 1.18 7.93 -2.89
C LEU A 59 1.64 7.45 -4.28
N TRP A 60 2.39 6.35 -4.27
CA TRP A 60 2.89 5.68 -5.45
C TRP A 60 2.43 4.22 -5.42
N PHE A 61 1.67 3.78 -6.43
CA PHE A 61 1.04 2.45 -6.44
C PHE A 61 1.47 1.61 -7.65
N ASP A 62 1.75 0.33 -7.40
CA ASP A 62 1.98 -0.68 -8.45
C ASP A 62 1.08 -1.90 -8.20
N ALA A 63 0.03 -2.06 -9.03
CA ALA A 63 -0.90 -3.19 -8.98
C ALA A 63 -0.31 -4.49 -9.55
N GLY A 64 0.87 -4.44 -10.17
CA GLY A 64 1.47 -5.54 -10.89
C GLY A 64 0.64 -5.91 -12.12
N ARG A 65 0.18 -7.16 -12.19
CA ARG A 65 -0.67 -7.67 -13.28
C ARG A 65 -2.17 -7.62 -12.97
N SER A 66 -2.54 -7.25 -11.75
CA SER A 66 -3.94 -7.16 -11.33
C SER A 66 -4.54 -5.81 -11.74
N PRO A 67 -5.85 -5.74 -12.03
CA PRO A 67 -6.52 -4.44 -12.08
C PRO A 67 -6.37 -3.73 -10.74
N PRO A 68 -6.31 -2.39 -10.67
CA PRO A 68 -6.24 -1.68 -9.39
C PRO A 68 -7.52 -1.88 -8.56
N PRO A 69 -7.46 -1.80 -7.21
CA PRO A 69 -8.65 -1.88 -6.37
C PRO A 69 -9.61 -0.72 -6.62
N GLN A 70 -10.87 -0.90 -6.23
CA GLN A 70 -11.80 0.22 -6.15
C GLN A 70 -11.39 1.15 -5.02
N GLU A 71 -11.00 0.59 -3.86
CA GLU A 71 -10.55 1.32 -2.69
C GLU A 71 -9.22 0.76 -2.16
N LEU A 72 -8.24 1.64 -1.99
CA LEU A 72 -7.00 1.34 -1.29
C LEU A 72 -7.10 1.89 0.14
N HIS A 73 -7.20 0.98 1.11
CA HIS A 73 -7.32 1.33 2.52
C HIS A 73 -5.94 1.38 3.17
N LEU A 74 -5.64 2.45 3.91
CA LEU A 74 -4.36 2.68 4.58
C LEU A 74 -4.58 2.91 6.07
N GLU A 75 -3.86 2.15 6.91
CA GLU A 75 -3.95 2.26 8.37
C GLU A 75 -2.57 2.16 9.02
N ILE A 76 -2.40 2.75 10.21
CA ILE A 76 -1.21 2.52 11.02
C ILE A 76 -1.35 1.22 11.81
N LYS A 77 -0.36 0.32 11.67
CA LYS A 77 -0.27 -0.94 12.40
C LYS A 77 1.10 -1.11 13.06
N GLY A 78 1.14 -1.99 14.06
CA GLY A 78 2.34 -2.36 14.79
C GLY A 78 2.61 -1.45 16.00
N ARG A 79 2.63 -2.05 17.20
CA ARG A 79 2.81 -1.30 18.46
C ARG A 79 4.27 -0.89 18.75
N ARG A 80 5.24 -1.77 18.44
CA ARG A 80 6.68 -1.51 18.65
C ARG A 80 7.38 -0.91 17.43
N ARG A 81 6.89 -1.24 16.24
CA ARG A 81 7.37 -0.73 14.95
C ARG A 81 6.15 -0.36 14.13
N ALA A 82 5.69 0.87 14.34
CA ALA A 82 4.59 1.43 13.59
C ALA A 82 4.95 1.47 12.10
N HIS A 83 4.03 1.08 11.25
CA HIS A 83 4.14 1.15 9.80
C HIS A 83 2.76 1.32 9.20
N VAL A 84 2.71 1.86 7.98
CA VAL A 84 1.46 1.91 7.21
C VAL A 84 1.17 0.51 6.67
N ALA A 85 0.02 -0.06 7.01
CA ALA A 85 -0.53 -1.24 6.36
C ALA A 85 -1.48 -0.82 5.23
N ALA A 86 -1.50 -1.60 4.15
CA ALA A 86 -2.37 -1.37 3.00
C ALA A 86 -3.31 -2.56 2.81
N TYR A 87 -4.56 -2.28 2.48
CA TYR A 87 -5.60 -3.28 2.26
C TYR A 87 -6.31 -3.03 0.94
N TRP A 88 -6.63 -4.11 0.25
CA TRP A 88 -7.26 -4.13 -1.06
C TRP A 88 -8.76 -4.25 -0.90
N ASP A 89 -9.52 -3.19 -1.18
CA ASP A 89 -10.98 -3.15 -0.96
C ASP A 89 -11.36 -3.61 0.48
N GLY A 90 -10.53 -3.23 1.47
CA GLY A 90 -10.67 -3.62 2.88
C GLY A 90 -10.11 -5.01 3.24
N CYS A 91 -9.61 -5.78 2.28
CA CYS A 91 -9.04 -7.12 2.48
C CYS A 91 -7.50 -7.11 2.55
N VAL A 92 -6.94 -7.97 3.39
CA VAL A 92 -5.47 -8.12 3.55
C VAL A 92 -4.82 -8.78 2.31
N PHE A 93 -5.58 -9.59 1.58
CA PHE A 93 -5.13 -10.30 0.40
C PHE A 93 -6.23 -10.46 -0.63
N VAL A 94 -5.84 -10.64 -1.89
CA VAL A 94 -6.71 -11.05 -3.00
C VAL A 94 -6.14 -12.28 -3.70
N THR A 95 -7.02 -13.15 -4.19
CA THR A 95 -6.71 -14.38 -4.93
C THR A 95 -6.85 -14.20 -6.43
#